data_AF-A0A5J5DE48-F1
#
_entry.id   AF-A0A5J5DE48-F1
#
_cell.length_a   1.000
_cell.length_b   1.000
_cell.length_c   1.000
_cell.angle_alpha   90.00
_cell.angle_beta   90.00
_cell.angle_gamma   90.00
#
_symmetry.space_group_name_H-M   'P 1'
#
loop_
_entity.id
_entity.type
_entity.pdbx_description
1 polymer ?
#
loop_
_entity_poly.entity_id
_entity_poly.type
_entity_poly.pdbx_seq_one_letter_code
_entity_poly.pdbx_strand_id
1 'polypeptide(L)'
;MLMKRAIELNQVVSITTDGALAMVGREIEIGAVTRMKEDNPQLISHHSIIHQSVLCSTLSDEYTEVMNIMMRMKNLLRASSSHQHCMLREFLREGEITAFLAKLNSQKATTFSHFVENDKKMNIVAFLVDITSHLYELNLKLQDKENSVCDLMTAVRSFQRKLALFKEDLQEDCEHFPTGRAS
;
A
#
# COMPACT_ATOMS: atom_id res chain seq x y z
N MET A 1 22.58 -3.10 14.72
CA MET A 1 21.89 -1.81 14.96
C MET A 1 21.60 -1.61 16.44
N LEU A 2 20.97 -2.59 17.11
CA LEU A 2 20.66 -2.55 18.55
C LEU A 2 21.91 -2.55 19.44
N MET A 3 22.86 -3.46 19.19
CA MET A 3 24.15 -3.50 19.91
C MET A 3 24.98 -2.21 19.78
N LYS A 4 24.89 -1.51 18.64
CA LYS A 4 25.55 -0.19 18.47
C LYS A 4 24.95 0.90 19.38
N ARG A 5 23.76 0.66 19.92
CA ARG A 5 23.04 1.54 20.86
C ARG A 5 22.98 0.94 22.28
N ALA A 6 23.72 -0.15 22.53
CA ALA A 6 23.68 -0.90 23.79
C ALA A 6 22.27 -1.35 24.20
N ILE A 7 21.43 -1.69 23.20
CA ILE A 7 20.10 -2.27 23.41
C ILE A 7 20.18 -3.76 23.16
N GLU A 8 19.82 -4.56 24.15
CA GLU A 8 19.68 -6.01 24.05
C GLU A 8 18.31 -6.38 23.46
N LEU A 9 18.23 -7.52 22.77
CA LEU A 9 17.01 -7.92 22.07
C LEU A 9 15.83 -8.20 23.02
N ASN A 10 16.12 -8.67 24.24
CA ASN A 10 15.13 -8.87 25.30
C ASN A 10 14.51 -7.56 25.82
N GLN A 11 15.13 -6.40 25.55
CA GLN A 11 14.59 -5.07 25.88
C GLN A 11 13.64 -4.54 24.80
N VAL A 12 13.55 -5.22 23.66
CA VAL A 12 12.67 -4.82 22.55
C VAL A 12 11.26 -5.35 22.82
N VAL A 13 10.30 -4.43 22.97
CA VAL A 13 8.88 -4.79 23.22
C VAL A 13 8.17 -5.21 21.95
N SER A 14 8.45 -4.52 20.84
CA SER A 14 7.76 -4.78 19.57
C SER A 14 8.62 -4.50 18.35
N ILE A 15 8.27 -5.15 17.25
CA ILE A 15 8.84 -4.91 15.93
C ILE A 15 7.70 -4.72 14.92
N THR A 16 7.84 -3.75 14.03
CA THR A 16 6.94 -3.59 12.88
C THR A 16 7.73 -3.87 11.60
N THR A 17 7.23 -4.76 10.75
CA THR A 17 7.91 -5.13 9.49
C THR A 17 7.00 -4.90 8.28
N ASP A 18 7.60 -4.74 7.11
CA ASP A 18 6.87 -4.68 5.82
C ASP A 18 6.31 -6.05 5.38
N GLY A 19 6.48 -7.10 6.19
CA GLY A 19 6.12 -8.48 5.89
C GLY A 19 6.77 -9.07 4.65
N ALA A 20 7.89 -8.51 4.19
CA ALA A 20 8.68 -9.15 3.15
C ALA A 20 9.11 -10.55 3.61
N LEU A 21 9.23 -11.49 2.68
CA LEU A 21 9.60 -12.88 3.00
C LEU A 21 10.92 -13.01 3.77
N ALA A 22 11.85 -12.08 3.58
CA ALA A 22 13.08 -12.03 4.38
C ALA A 22 12.82 -11.71 5.87
N MET A 23 11.77 -10.96 6.17
CA MET A 23 11.39 -10.55 7.52
C MET A 23 10.50 -11.59 8.21
N VAL A 24 9.49 -12.13 7.51
CA VAL A 24 8.49 -13.04 8.10
C VAL A 24 8.73 -14.53 7.80
N GLY A 25 9.55 -14.86 6.80
CA GLY A 25 9.76 -16.24 6.35
C GLY A 25 8.64 -16.74 5.44
N ARG A 26 8.94 -17.77 4.62
CA ARG A 26 7.89 -18.54 3.90
C ARG A 26 7.22 -19.56 4.82
N GLU A 27 8.00 -20.08 5.74
CA GLU A 27 7.59 -20.96 6.83
C GLU A 27 7.79 -20.20 8.14
N ILE A 28 7.02 -20.58 9.17
CA ILE A 28 6.99 -19.90 10.46
C ILE A 28 8.39 -19.74 11.06
N GLU A 29 9.37 -20.57 10.67
CA GLU A 29 10.69 -20.67 11.32
C GLU A 29 11.84 -19.93 10.61
N ILE A 30 11.64 -19.37 9.41
CA ILE A 30 12.77 -18.95 8.53
C ILE A 30 12.94 -17.42 8.46
N GLY A 31 12.06 -16.64 9.08
CA GLY A 31 12.08 -15.17 9.04
C GLY A 31 12.98 -14.51 10.09
N ALA A 32 13.46 -13.29 9.80
CA ALA A 32 14.17 -12.47 10.80
C ALA A 32 13.33 -12.24 12.07
N VAL A 33 12.01 -12.05 11.96
CA VAL A 33 11.09 -11.90 13.09
C VAL A 33 11.04 -13.17 13.93
N THR A 34 11.05 -14.34 13.31
CA THR A 34 11.03 -15.63 14.02
C THR A 34 12.29 -15.79 14.86
N ARG A 35 13.47 -15.58 14.26
CA ARG A 35 14.74 -15.63 14.99
C ARG A 35 14.75 -14.66 16.17
N MET A 36 14.20 -13.46 15.98
CA MET A 36 14.09 -12.49 17.07
C MET A 36 13.12 -12.94 18.18
N LYS A 37 12.11 -13.75 17.85
CA LYS A 37 11.19 -14.36 18.84
C LYS A 37 11.78 -15.56 19.57
N GLU A 38 12.73 -16.28 18.97
CA GLU A 38 13.49 -17.33 19.66
C GLU A 38 14.29 -16.74 20.83
N ASP A 39 14.97 -15.62 20.59
CA ASP A 39 15.76 -14.90 21.59
C ASP A 39 14.91 -14.03 22.54
N ASN A 40 13.73 -13.60 22.10
CA ASN A 40 12.77 -12.84 22.90
C ASN A 40 11.32 -13.33 22.63
N PRO A 41 10.85 -14.36 23.36
CA PRO A 41 9.51 -14.92 23.18
C PRO A 41 8.35 -13.94 23.42
N GLN A 42 8.60 -12.83 24.12
CA GLN A 42 7.59 -11.80 24.40
C GLN A 42 7.51 -10.72 23.32
N LEU A 43 8.35 -10.80 22.28
CA LEU A 43 8.41 -9.81 21.21
C LEU A 43 7.11 -9.76 20.40
N ILE A 44 6.44 -8.60 20.41
CA ILE A 44 5.21 -8.40 19.66
C ILE A 44 5.54 -7.98 18.22
N SER A 45 5.15 -8.79 17.25
CA SER A 45 5.35 -8.50 15.82
C SER A 45 4.10 -7.90 15.20
N HIS A 46 4.24 -6.72 14.61
CA HIS A 46 3.21 -6.03 13.86
C HIS A 46 3.59 -6.01 12.37
N HIS A 47 2.59 -6.07 11.50
CA HIS A 47 2.79 -5.76 10.09
C HIS A 47 2.58 -4.26 9.87
N SER A 48 3.38 -3.67 8.99
CA SER A 48 3.28 -2.26 8.67
C SER A 48 2.00 -1.99 7.89
N ILE A 49 1.22 -0.99 8.32
CA ILE A 49 0.04 -0.48 7.60
C ILE A 49 0.38 0.05 6.19
N ILE A 50 1.67 0.24 5.91
CA ILE A 50 2.21 0.87 4.71
C ILE A 50 2.38 -0.14 3.56
N HIS A 51 2.38 -1.44 3.84
CA HIS A 51 2.50 -2.44 2.80
C HIS A 51 1.13 -2.66 2.13
N GLN A 52 0.74 -1.69 1.30
CA GLN A 52 -0.58 -1.55 0.69
C GLN A 52 -1.03 -2.77 -0.13
N SER A 53 -0.09 -3.54 -0.71
CA SER A 53 -0.39 -4.76 -1.46
C SER A 53 -0.94 -5.88 -0.58
N VAL A 54 -0.47 -5.99 0.66
CA VAL A 54 -1.01 -6.94 1.65
C VAL A 54 -2.36 -6.45 2.15
N LEU A 55 -2.52 -5.16 2.41
CA LEU A 55 -3.82 -4.61 2.84
C LEU A 55 -4.92 -4.87 1.80
N CYS A 56 -4.65 -4.62 0.52
CA CYS A 56 -5.64 -4.88 -0.53
C CYS A 56 -5.97 -6.37 -0.69
N SER A 57 -5.00 -7.25 -0.41
CA SER A 57 -5.23 -8.70 -0.43
C SER A 57 -6.19 -9.20 0.66
N THR A 58 -6.41 -8.39 1.70
CA THR A 58 -7.37 -8.70 2.76
C THR A 58 -8.80 -8.24 2.48
N LEU A 59 -9.03 -7.46 1.41
CA LEU A 59 -10.34 -6.90 1.09
C LEU A 59 -11.22 -7.90 0.30
N SER A 60 -10.73 -8.40 -0.83
CA SER A 60 -11.31 -9.54 -1.57
C SER A 60 -10.36 -10.02 -2.68
N ASP A 61 -10.67 -11.15 -3.30
CA ASP A 61 -9.93 -11.69 -4.45
C ASP A 61 -9.92 -10.71 -5.65
N GLU A 62 -10.99 -9.94 -5.84
CA GLU A 62 -11.10 -8.96 -6.93
C GLU A 62 -10.12 -7.79 -6.75
N TYR A 63 -10.05 -7.23 -5.53
CA TYR A 63 -9.07 -6.18 -5.19
C TYR A 63 -7.65 -6.71 -5.29
N THR A 64 -7.43 -7.97 -4.92
CA THR A 64 -6.14 -8.66 -5.03
C THR A 64 -5.70 -8.77 -6.50
N GLU A 65 -6.60 -9.19 -7.38
CA GLU A 65 -6.34 -9.28 -8.82
C GLU A 65 -5.97 -7.91 -9.40
N VAL A 66 -6.80 -6.89 -9.13
CA VAL A 66 -6.56 -5.51 -9.59
C VAL A 66 -5.20 -5.00 -9.12
N MET A 67 -4.86 -5.18 -7.84
CA MET A 67 -3.56 -4.74 -7.31
C MET A 67 -2.39 -5.51 -7.89
N ASN A 68 -2.53 -6.81 -8.14
CA ASN A 68 -1.49 -7.60 -8.80
C ASN A 68 -1.23 -7.12 -10.23
N ILE A 69 -2.29 -6.79 -10.97
CA ILE A 69 -2.18 -6.19 -12.31
C ILE A 69 -1.49 -4.82 -12.22
N MET A 70 -1.90 -3.96 -11.30
CA MET A 70 -1.30 -2.64 -11.08
C MET A 70 0.19 -2.73 -10.69
N MET A 71 0.56 -3.65 -9.80
CA MET A 71 1.95 -3.88 -9.44
C MET A 71 2.79 -4.36 -10.62
N ARG A 72 2.26 -5.29 -11.44
CA ARG A 72 2.94 -5.75 -12.66
C ARG A 72 3.12 -4.62 -13.66
N MET A 73 2.09 -3.78 -13.82
CA MET A 73 2.13 -2.61 -14.71
C MET A 73 3.16 -1.58 -14.22
N LYS A 74 3.16 -1.27 -12.93
CA LYS A 74 4.18 -0.40 -12.29
C LYS A 74 5.60 -0.95 -12.46
N ASN A 75 5.76 -2.27 -12.32
CA ASN A 75 7.06 -2.92 -12.49
C ASN A 75 7.53 -2.89 -13.95
N LEU A 76 6.62 -3.06 -14.92
CA LEU A 76 6.91 -2.87 -16.33
C LEU A 76 7.40 -1.44 -16.60
N LEU A 77 6.69 -0.43 -16.08
CA LEU A 77 7.06 0.97 -16.21
C LEU A 77 8.43 1.28 -15.59
N ARG A 78 8.70 0.77 -14.39
CA ARG A 78 10.01 0.91 -13.74
C ARG A 78 11.14 0.27 -14.54
N ALA A 79 10.88 -0.87 -15.19
CA ALA A 79 11.85 -1.53 -16.06
C ALA A 79 12.09 -0.75 -17.35
N SER A 80 11.11 0.05 -17.79
CA SER A 80 11.23 0.94 -18.95
C SER A 80 11.99 2.25 -18.64
N SER A 81 11.86 2.84 -17.43
CA SER A 81 12.74 3.90 -16.87
C SER A 81 12.35 4.31 -15.43
N SER A 82 13.27 4.93 -14.67
CA SER A 82 12.99 5.44 -13.30
C SER A 82 12.04 6.65 -13.26
N HIS A 83 12.00 7.45 -14.32
CA HIS A 83 11.15 8.63 -14.46
C HIS A 83 9.67 8.28 -14.69
N GLN A 84 9.37 7.07 -15.19
CA GLN A 84 8.02 6.60 -15.52
C GLN A 84 7.16 6.21 -14.29
N HIS A 85 7.75 6.08 -13.10
CA HIS A 85 7.00 5.77 -11.87
C HIS A 85 6.14 6.96 -11.39
N CYS A 86 6.68 8.19 -11.42
CA CYS A 86 5.91 9.39 -11.13
C CYS A 86 4.88 9.68 -12.23
N MET A 87 5.21 9.33 -13.47
CA MET A 87 4.29 9.50 -14.61
C MET A 87 3.10 8.54 -14.59
N LEU A 88 3.10 7.41 -13.87
CA LEU A 88 1.90 6.55 -13.80
C LEU A 88 0.68 7.31 -13.25
N ARG A 89 0.89 8.18 -12.26
CA ARG A 89 -0.18 9.00 -11.68
C ARG A 89 -0.72 10.02 -12.69
N GLU A 90 0.16 10.66 -13.47
CA GLU A 90 -0.26 11.59 -14.53
C GLU A 90 -0.86 10.84 -15.73
N PHE A 91 -0.31 9.69 -16.13
CA PHE A 91 -0.80 8.87 -17.24
C PHE A 91 -2.20 8.28 -16.99
N LEU A 92 -2.51 7.90 -15.75
CA LEU A 92 -3.87 7.49 -15.36
C LEU A 92 -4.83 8.68 -15.35
N ARG A 93 -4.32 9.88 -15.04
CA ARG A 93 -5.11 11.11 -14.95
C ARG A 93 -5.36 11.77 -16.32
N GLU A 94 -4.47 11.57 -17.28
CA GLU A 94 -4.55 12.18 -18.63
C GLU A 94 -4.99 11.17 -19.72
N GLY A 95 -5.26 9.91 -19.37
CA GLY A 95 -5.63 8.87 -20.36
C GLY A 95 -4.49 8.45 -21.30
N GLU A 96 -3.29 8.97 -21.07
CA GLU A 96 -2.10 8.72 -21.88
C GLU A 96 -1.50 7.32 -21.69
N ILE A 97 -1.92 6.59 -20.65
CA ILE A 97 -1.45 5.22 -20.40
C ILE A 97 -1.78 4.28 -21.56
N THR A 98 -2.93 4.44 -22.19
CA THR A 98 -3.38 3.60 -23.32
C THR A 98 -2.50 3.83 -24.54
N ALA A 99 -2.14 5.08 -24.82
CA ALA A 99 -1.23 5.44 -25.91
C ALA A 99 0.20 4.94 -25.65
N PHE A 100 0.66 4.94 -24.39
CA PHE A 100 1.95 4.38 -24.01
C PHE A 100 1.96 2.84 -24.16
N LEU A 101 0.92 2.15 -23.68
CA LEU A 101 0.80 0.70 -23.79
C LEU A 101 0.77 0.25 -25.26
N ALA A 102 0.06 1.00 -26.12
CA ALA A 102 0.03 0.72 -27.56
C ALA A 102 1.42 0.75 -28.22
N LYS A 103 2.34 1.61 -27.74
CA LYS A 103 3.71 1.70 -28.28
C LYS A 103 4.61 0.53 -27.89
N LEU A 104 4.31 -0.18 -26.82
CA LEU A 104 5.15 -1.28 -26.31
C LEU A 104 4.99 -2.58 -27.11
N ASN A 105 3.97 -2.70 -27.98
CA ASN A 105 3.77 -3.79 -28.93
C ASN A 105 4.06 -5.21 -28.37
N SER A 106 3.63 -5.47 -27.13
CA SER A 106 3.85 -6.74 -26.44
C SER A 106 2.54 -7.32 -25.92
N GLN A 107 2.48 -8.66 -25.79
CA GLN A 107 1.31 -9.35 -25.24
C GLN A 107 0.94 -8.89 -23.82
N LYS A 108 1.93 -8.43 -23.04
CA LYS A 108 1.69 -7.84 -21.72
C LYS A 108 0.98 -6.48 -21.83
N ALA A 109 1.34 -5.67 -22.82
CA ALA A 109 0.77 -4.35 -23.01
C ALA A 109 -0.70 -4.42 -23.46
N THR A 110 -1.06 -5.36 -24.34
CA THR A 110 -2.46 -5.60 -24.73
C THR A 110 -3.34 -6.07 -23.56
N THR A 111 -2.79 -6.88 -22.65
CA THR A 111 -3.50 -7.29 -21.42
C THR A 111 -3.75 -6.09 -20.51
N PHE A 112 -2.80 -5.16 -20.41
CA PHE A 112 -2.98 -3.92 -19.64
C PHE A 112 -3.95 -2.95 -20.31
N SER A 113 -3.98 -2.86 -21.65
CA SER A 113 -4.98 -2.05 -22.36
C SER A 113 -6.41 -2.51 -22.05
N HIS A 114 -6.68 -3.81 -22.15
CA HIS A 114 -8.00 -4.36 -21.79
C HIS A 114 -8.37 -4.15 -20.32
N PHE A 115 -7.37 -4.08 -19.42
CA PHE A 115 -7.61 -3.76 -18.02
C PHE A 115 -8.02 -2.30 -17.83
N VAL A 116 -7.33 -1.36 -18.49
CA VAL A 116 -7.60 0.09 -18.39
C VAL A 116 -8.95 0.43 -19.04
N GLU A 117 -9.37 -0.28 -20.08
CA GLU A 117 -10.68 -0.12 -20.72
C GLU A 117 -11.85 -0.73 -19.92
N ASN A 118 -11.57 -1.41 -18.80
CA ASN A 118 -12.60 -2.03 -17.99
C ASN A 118 -13.05 -1.09 -16.86
N ASP A 119 -14.18 -0.42 -17.07
CA ASP A 119 -14.75 0.57 -16.13
C ASP A 119 -14.87 0.03 -14.70
N LYS A 120 -15.31 -1.22 -14.52
CA LYS A 120 -15.44 -1.82 -13.18
C LYS A 120 -14.08 -1.93 -12.48
N LYS A 121 -13.05 -2.40 -13.18
CA LYS A 121 -11.69 -2.50 -12.63
C LYS A 121 -11.10 -1.12 -12.39
N MET A 122 -11.38 -0.15 -13.26
CA MET A 122 -10.92 1.22 -13.10
C MET A 122 -11.58 1.94 -11.92
N ASN A 123 -12.85 1.67 -11.62
CA ASN A 123 -13.51 2.16 -10.40
C ASN A 123 -12.82 1.62 -9.14
N ILE A 124 -12.42 0.34 -9.14
CA ILE A 124 -11.64 -0.25 -8.06
C ILE A 124 -10.27 0.42 -7.96
N VAL A 125 -9.58 0.66 -9.07
CA VAL A 125 -8.30 1.39 -9.09
C VAL A 125 -8.46 2.78 -8.51
N ALA A 126 -9.49 3.53 -8.92
CA ALA A 126 -9.78 4.86 -8.42
C ALA A 126 -10.00 4.89 -6.90
N PHE A 127 -10.86 3.99 -6.39
CA PHE A 127 -11.06 3.81 -4.96
C PHE A 127 -9.76 3.48 -4.24
N LEU A 128 -8.96 2.55 -4.78
CA LEU A 128 -7.69 2.13 -4.19
C LEU A 128 -6.67 3.27 -4.16
N VAL A 129 -6.60 4.10 -5.20
CA VAL A 129 -5.74 5.29 -5.24
C VAL A 129 -6.12 6.27 -4.13
N ASP A 130 -7.40 6.56 -3.97
CA ASP A 130 -7.87 7.52 -2.97
C ASP A 130 -7.69 7.00 -1.53
N ILE A 131 -8.10 5.75 -1.24
CA ILE A 131 -7.93 5.18 0.11
C ILE A 131 -6.46 5.02 0.49
N THR A 132 -5.60 4.69 -0.48
CA THR A 132 -4.15 4.60 -0.23
C THR A 132 -3.51 5.96 -0.01
N SER A 133 -4.03 7.03 -0.62
CA SER A 133 -3.63 8.41 -0.32
C SER A 133 -3.98 8.79 1.13
N HIS A 134 -5.21 8.49 1.57
CA HIS A 134 -5.62 8.71 2.97
C HIS A 134 -4.75 7.95 3.98
N LEU A 135 -4.44 6.68 3.68
CA LEU A 135 -3.53 5.86 4.50
C LEU A 135 -2.10 6.39 4.48
N TYR A 136 -1.65 6.94 3.36
CA TYR A 136 -0.34 7.56 3.26
C TYR A 136 -0.23 8.83 4.12
N GLU A 137 -1.26 9.68 4.15
CA GLU A 137 -1.32 10.82 5.06
C GLU A 137 -1.27 10.41 6.53
N LEU A 138 -2.04 9.39 6.92
CA LEU A 138 -1.97 8.82 8.26
C LEU A 138 -0.54 8.34 8.54
N ASN A 139 0.07 7.62 7.61
CA ASN A 139 1.42 7.11 7.78
C ASN A 139 2.44 8.24 7.98
N LEU A 140 2.38 9.32 7.20
CA LEU A 140 3.26 10.47 7.38
C LEU A 140 3.14 11.05 8.79
N LYS A 141 1.91 11.16 9.31
CA LYS A 141 1.70 11.57 10.71
C LYS A 141 2.32 10.56 11.66
N LEU A 142 2.04 9.26 11.54
CA LEU A 142 2.55 8.26 12.48
C LEU A 142 4.08 8.14 12.51
N GLN A 143 4.77 8.50 11.42
CA GLN A 143 6.23 8.43 11.30
C GLN A 143 6.95 9.73 11.69
N ASP A 144 6.22 10.79 12.00
CA ASP A 144 6.83 12.05 12.40
C ASP A 144 7.60 11.87 13.72
N LYS A 145 8.83 12.39 13.76
CA LYS A 145 9.76 12.24 14.88
C LYS A 145 9.39 13.11 16.07
N GLU A 146 8.52 14.10 15.88
CA GLU A 146 8.09 15.03 16.94
C GLU A 146 6.80 14.60 17.65
N ASN A 147 6.18 13.49 17.25
CA ASN A 147 4.92 13.07 17.84
C ASN A 147 5.07 12.43 19.22
N SER A 148 4.25 12.90 20.16
CA SER A 148 4.01 12.20 21.42
C SER A 148 3.08 11.01 21.22
N VAL A 149 3.03 10.12 22.23
CA VAL A 149 2.05 9.01 22.25
C VAL A 149 0.61 9.53 22.15
N CYS A 150 0.32 10.70 22.74
CA CYS A 150 -0.98 11.34 22.66
C CYS A 150 -1.31 11.80 21.23
N ASP A 151 -0.33 12.31 20.49
CA ASP A 151 -0.49 12.75 19.10
C ASP A 151 -0.76 11.55 18.19
N LEU A 152 0.00 10.46 18.36
CA LEU A 152 -0.21 9.21 17.62
C LEU A 152 -1.61 8.63 17.88
N MET A 153 -2.03 8.56 19.14
CA MET A 153 -3.35 8.08 19.52
C MET A 153 -4.46 8.95 18.92
N THR A 154 -4.28 10.26 18.91
CA THR A 154 -5.21 11.21 18.31
C THR A 154 -5.28 11.01 16.80
N ALA A 155 -4.14 10.88 16.11
CA ALA A 155 -4.08 10.63 14.67
C ALA A 155 -4.82 9.35 14.28
N VAL A 156 -4.63 8.25 15.02
CA VAL A 156 -5.33 6.97 14.78
C VAL A 156 -6.83 7.13 15.00
N ARG A 157 -7.26 7.72 16.13
CA ARG A 157 -8.68 7.91 16.44
C ARG A 157 -9.38 8.82 15.43
N SER A 158 -8.73 9.91 15.03
CA SER A 158 -9.24 10.79 13.98
C SER A 158 -9.38 10.05 12.66
N PHE A 159 -8.43 9.20 12.30
CA PHE A 159 -8.53 8.39 11.09
C PHE A 159 -9.66 7.35 11.17
N GLN A 160 -9.87 6.69 12.31
CA GLN A 160 -11.02 5.81 12.51
C GLN A 160 -12.36 6.55 12.32
N ARG A 161 -12.44 7.80 12.79
CA ARG A 161 -13.62 8.65 12.55
C ARG A 161 -13.77 9.00 11.07
N LYS A 162 -12.67 9.31 10.36
CA LYS A 162 -12.68 9.52 8.91
C LYS A 162 -13.18 8.28 8.16
N LEU A 163 -12.77 7.08 8.54
CA LEU A 163 -13.26 5.84 7.90
C LEU A 163 -14.78 5.69 8.01
N ALA A 164 -15.38 6.12 9.12
CA ALA A 164 -16.84 6.13 9.25
C ALA A 164 -17.48 7.13 8.26
N LEU A 165 -16.92 8.33 8.12
CA LEU A 165 -17.38 9.32 7.15
C LEU A 165 -17.19 8.85 5.71
N PHE A 166 -16.04 8.25 5.39
CA PHE A 166 -15.76 7.69 4.07
C PHE A 166 -16.76 6.62 3.67
N LYS A 167 -17.18 5.78 4.62
CA LYS A 167 -18.22 4.77 4.36
C LYS A 167 -19.55 5.39 3.94
N GLU A 168 -19.94 6.50 4.58
CA GLU A 168 -21.16 7.25 4.24
C GLU A 168 -21.00 7.93 2.88
N ASP A 169 -19.88 8.62 2.66
CA ASP A 169 -19.57 9.36 1.43
C ASP A 169 -19.49 8.48 0.17
N LEU A 170 -19.06 7.22 0.32
CA LEU A 170 -19.08 6.21 -0.77
C LEU A 170 -20.49 5.87 -1.26
N GLN A 171 -21.54 6.24 -0.52
CA GLN A 171 -22.94 6.07 -0.92
C GLN A 171 -23.54 7.35 -1.50
N GLU A 172 -22.80 8.46 -1.45
CA GLU A 172 -23.21 9.78 -1.90
C GLU A 172 -22.26 10.27 -3.02
N ASP A 173 -21.84 11.53 -2.98
CA ASP A 173 -21.09 12.18 -4.05
C ASP A 173 -19.60 11.81 -4.07
N CYS A 174 -19.11 10.97 -3.14
CA CYS A 174 -17.71 10.55 -3.08
C CYS A 174 -16.72 11.73 -3.00
N GLU A 175 -17.02 12.74 -2.17
CA GLU A 175 -16.18 13.94 -1.98
C GLU A 175 -14.75 13.63 -1.56
N HIS A 176 -14.57 12.58 -0.76
CA HIS A 176 -13.28 12.14 -0.26
C HIS A 176 -12.61 11.13 -1.20
N PHE A 177 -13.26 10.76 -2.31
CA PHE A 177 -12.79 9.82 -3.33
C PHE A 177 -12.84 10.47 -4.73
N PRO A 178 -12.06 11.55 -4.96
CA PRO A 178 -12.14 12.35 -6.17
C PRO A 178 -11.71 11.61 -7.43
N THR A 179 -10.89 10.56 -7.33
CA THR A 179 -10.45 9.80 -8.51
C THR A 179 -11.61 9.00 -9.12
N GLY A 180 -12.58 8.58 -8.32
CA GLY A 180 -13.78 7.86 -8.76
C GLY A 180 -14.87 8.75 -9.39
N ARG A 181 -14.72 10.07 -9.37
CA ARG A 181 -15.67 11.03 -9.97
C ARG A 181 -15.45 11.25 -11.48
N ALA A 182 -14.28 10.86 -12.00
CA ALA A 182 -13.86 11.16 -13.37
C ALA A 182 -14.13 10.03 -14.38
N SER A 183 -14.76 8.94 -13.93
CA SER A 183 -15.09 7.73 -14.70
C SER A 183 -16.57 7.63 -15.02
#